data_AF-A0AAJ1CZH5-F1
#
_entry.id   AF-A0AAJ1CZH5-F1
#
_cell.length_a   1.000
_cell.length_b   1.000
_cell.length_c   1.000
_cell.angle_alpha   90.00
_cell.angle_beta   90.00
_cell.angle_gamma   90.00
#
_symmetry.space_group_name_H-M   'P 1'
#
loop_
_entity.id
_entity.type
_entity.pdbx_description
1 polymer ?
#
loop_
_entity_poly.entity_id
_entity_poly.type
_entity_poly.pdbx_seq_one_letter_code
_entity_poly.pdbx_strand_id
1 'polypeptide(L)'
;MRNTSGRSAVAVTLYALLEPVPLGFFVAAWLFDIIYMKTFIILWSISASWLIAIGLVIAILPRIISLIYMFRGSTAPEKTHFWLSLVAIILAIANAFIHSRDAYAVVPTATLLSTLVVILLLLANVQLALRQRTA
;
A
#
# COMPACT_ATOMS: atom_id res chain seq x y z
N MET A 1 -15.73 -4.31 -28.28
CA MET A 1 -15.08 -2.99 -28.13
C MET A 1 -15.38 -2.47 -26.72
N ARG A 2 -14.42 -2.48 -25.78
CA ARG A 2 -14.64 -1.89 -24.45
C ARG A 2 -14.66 -0.38 -24.62
N ASN A 3 -15.78 0.28 -24.33
CA ASN A 3 -15.88 1.73 -24.34
C ASN A 3 -14.93 2.32 -23.29
N THR A 4 -13.72 2.68 -23.70
CA THR A 4 -12.73 3.45 -22.91
C THR A 4 -13.11 4.93 -22.77
N SER A 5 -14.25 5.34 -23.33
CA SER A 5 -14.79 6.70 -23.46
C SER A 5 -14.92 7.52 -22.16
N GLY A 6 -14.55 7.00 -20.99
CA GLY A 6 -14.69 7.69 -19.70
C GLY A 6 -13.43 7.83 -18.84
N ARG A 7 -12.33 7.12 -19.12
CA ARG A 7 -11.11 7.19 -18.28
C ARG A 7 -10.13 8.23 -18.86
N SER A 8 -9.87 9.30 -18.10
CA SER A 8 -8.90 10.33 -18.49
C SER A 8 -7.49 9.73 -18.63
N ALA A 9 -6.80 10.01 -19.74
CA ALA A 9 -5.45 9.53 -19.99
C ALA A 9 -4.48 9.94 -18.87
N VAL A 10 -4.59 11.18 -18.38
CA VAL A 10 -3.77 11.70 -17.27
C VAL A 10 -3.98 10.87 -16.00
N ALA A 11 -5.23 10.55 -15.67
CA ALA A 11 -5.54 9.77 -14.47
C ALA A 11 -5.02 8.32 -14.59
N VAL A 12 -5.09 7.71 -15.77
CA VAL A 12 -4.51 6.40 -16.03
C VAL A 12 -2.99 6.43 -15.88
N THR A 13 -2.33 7.44 -16.45
CA THR A 13 -0.87 7.59 -16.35
C THR A 13 -0.42 7.81 -14.91
N LEU A 14 -1.05 8.74 -14.18
CA LEU A 14 -0.73 9.00 -12.77
C LEU A 14 -0.94 7.77 -11.91
N TYR A 15 -2.03 7.04 -12.13
CA TYR A 15 -2.29 5.78 -11.44
C TYR A 15 -1.18 4.77 -11.72
N ALA A 16 -0.85 4.51 -12.98
CA ALA A 16 0.17 3.53 -13.36
C ALA A 16 1.56 3.86 -12.77
N LEU A 17 1.92 5.15 -12.69
CA LEU A 17 3.20 5.60 -12.16
C LEU A 17 3.26 5.52 -10.63
N LEU A 18 2.18 5.90 -9.95
CA LEU A 18 2.19 6.05 -8.50
C LEU A 18 1.71 4.81 -7.74
N GLU A 19 0.87 3.97 -8.35
CA GLU A 19 0.36 2.74 -7.74
C GLU A 19 1.45 1.81 -7.15
N PRO A 20 2.56 1.52 -7.86
CA PRO A 20 3.59 0.61 -7.33
C PRO A 20 4.47 1.26 -6.26
N VAL A 21 4.48 2.59 -6.14
CA VAL A 21 5.40 3.31 -5.26
C VAL A 21 5.12 3.03 -3.78
N PRO A 22 3.87 3.15 -3.26
CA PRO A 22 3.56 2.79 -1.88
C PRO A 22 3.95 1.36 -1.50
N LEU A 23 3.76 0.40 -2.41
CA LEU A 23 4.19 -0.99 -2.17
C LEU A 23 5.69 -1.06 -1.88
N GLY A 24 6.52 -0.39 -2.69
CA GLY A 24 7.96 -0.31 -2.47
C GLY A 24 8.33 0.29 -1.12
N PHE A 25 7.68 1.41 -0.74
CA PHE A 25 7.89 2.06 0.55
C PHE A 25 7.50 1.17 1.73
N PHE A 26 6.35 0.50 1.66
CA PHE A 26 5.89 -0.39 2.73
C PHE A 26 6.74 -1.66 2.83
N VAL A 27 7.25 -2.19 1.72
CA VAL A 27 8.22 -3.30 1.74
C VAL A 27 9.53 -2.86 2.39
N ALA A 28 10.05 -1.68 2.05
CA ALA A 28 11.26 -1.15 2.68
C ALA A 28 11.06 -0.92 4.19
N ALA A 29 9.91 -0.36 4.60
CA ALA A 29 9.57 -0.18 6.00
C ALA A 29 9.47 -1.52 6.75
N TRP A 30 8.84 -2.54 6.14
CA TRP A 30 8.76 -3.88 6.70
C TRP A 30 10.14 -4.51 6.93
N LEU A 31 11.07 -4.36 5.98
CA LEU A 31 12.45 -4.81 6.16
C LEU A 31 13.13 -4.08 7.32
N PHE A 32 12.93 -2.77 7.44
CA PHE A 32 13.52 -1.99 8.52
C PHE A 32 12.91 -2.36 9.89
N ASP A 33 11.62 -2.64 9.96
CA ASP A 33 10.95 -3.15 11.17
C ASP A 33 11.56 -4.50 11.60
N ILE A 34 11.82 -5.40 10.65
CA ILE A 34 12.47 -6.69 10.92
C ILE A 34 13.90 -6.46 11.44
N ILE A 35 14.68 -5.60 10.79
CA ILE A 35 16.05 -5.30 11.21
C ILE A 35 16.04 -4.65 12.60
N TYR A 36 15.12 -3.74 12.88
CA TYR A 36 14.97 -3.13 14.19
C TYR A 36 14.65 -4.17 15.26
N MET A 37 13.69 -5.06 15.01
CA MET A 37 13.33 -6.14 15.93
C MET A 37 14.51 -7.09 16.24
N LYS A 38 15.49 -7.20 15.34
CA LYS A 38 16.70 -8.03 15.54
C LYS A 38 17.87 -7.29 16.18
N THR A 39 18.01 -6.00 15.91
CA THR A 39 19.21 -5.21 16.27
C THR A 39 18.98 -4.20 17.38
N PHE A 40 17.73 -3.78 17.60
CA PHE A 40 17.32 -2.71 18.50
C PHE A 40 18.03 -1.36 18.25
N ILE A 41 18.53 -1.12 17.03
CA ILE A 41 19.10 0.17 16.62
C ILE A 41 17.97 1.11 16.20
N ILE A 42 17.73 2.16 16.99
CA ILE A 42 16.60 3.12 16.83
C ILE A 42 16.54 3.75 15.43
N LEU A 43 17.68 3.95 14.75
CA LEU A 43 17.75 4.47 13.38
C LEU A 43 16.79 3.73 12.42
N TRP A 44 16.69 2.41 12.54
CA TRP A 44 15.82 1.60 11.68
C TRP A 44 14.35 1.88 11.94
N SER A 45 13.94 2.05 13.20
CA SER A 45 12.57 2.38 13.56
C SER A 45 12.17 3.79 13.08
N ILE A 46 13.06 4.77 13.23
CA ILE A 46 12.84 6.12 12.69
C ILE A 46 12.75 6.09 11.16
N SER A 47 13.62 5.31 10.51
CA SER A 47 13.60 5.21 9.05
C SER A 47 12.31 4.52 8.55
N ALA A 48 11.85 3.47 9.24
CA ALA A 48 10.60 2.78 8.93
C ALA A 48 9.39 3.72 9.08
N SER A 49 9.34 4.53 10.15
CA SER A 49 8.23 5.47 10.37
C SER A 49 8.12 6.51 9.25
N TRP A 50 9.24 7.07 8.78
CA TRP A 50 9.26 7.98 7.64
C TRP A 50 8.86 7.31 6.33
N LEU A 51 9.32 6.08 6.09
CA LEU A 51 8.92 5.32 4.90
C LEU A 51 7.41 5.06 4.87
N ILE A 52 6.82 4.68 6.01
CA ILE A 52 5.37 4.49 6.14
C ILE A 52 4.64 5.81 5.87
N ALA A 53 5.08 6.91 6.49
CA ALA A 53 4.45 8.22 6.34
C ALA A 53 4.46 8.70 4.87
N ILE A 54 5.62 8.65 4.21
CA ILE A 54 5.75 9.06 2.80
C ILE A 54 4.95 8.11 1.89
N GLY A 55 5.03 6.80 2.14
CA GLY A 55 4.25 5.80 1.41
C GLY A 55 2.74 6.05 1.49
N LEU A 56 2.23 6.42 2.67
CA LEU A 56 0.83 6.80 2.88
C LEU A 56 0.44 8.06 2.10
N VAL A 57 1.27 9.11 2.12
CA VAL A 57 1.02 10.34 1.36
C VAL A 57 0.92 10.05 -0.14
N ILE A 58 1.85 9.26 -0.67
CA ILE A 58 1.84 8.88 -2.09
C ILE A 58 0.61 8.02 -2.42
N ALA A 59 0.19 7.14 -1.50
CA ALA A 59 -0.94 6.24 -1.70
C ALA A 59 -2.30 6.95 -1.83
N ILE A 60 -2.42 8.22 -1.41
CA ILE A 60 -3.65 9.02 -1.51
C ILE A 60 -4.09 9.16 -2.96
N LEU A 61 -3.20 9.59 -3.85
CA LEU A 61 -3.59 9.93 -5.23
C LEU A 61 -4.07 8.70 -6.02
N PRO A 62 -3.36 7.55 -6.02
CA PRO A 62 -3.85 6.34 -6.66
C PRO A 62 -5.17 5.85 -6.06
N ARG A 63 -5.39 5.97 -4.75
CA ARG A 63 -6.66 5.56 -4.12
C ARG A 63 -7.84 6.40 -4.56
N ILE A 64 -7.68 7.72 -4.65
CA ILE A 64 -8.74 8.60 -5.14
C ILE A 64 -9.09 8.22 -6.58
N ILE A 65 -8.08 7.98 -7.42
CA ILE A 65 -8.29 7.56 -8.81
C ILE A 65 -9.01 6.20 -8.88
N SER A 66 -8.58 5.19 -8.12
CA SER A 66 -9.25 3.89 -8.05
C SER A 66 -10.70 4.01 -7.60
N LEU A 67 -10.97 4.85 -6.59
CA LEU A 67 -12.31 5.05 -6.06
C LEU A 67 -13.24 5.67 -7.11
N ILE A 68 -12.78 6.68 -7.85
CA ILE A 68 -13.54 7.29 -8.94
C ILE A 68 -13.86 6.23 -10.01
N TYR A 69 -12.90 5.40 -10.38
CA TYR A 69 -13.13 4.32 -11.35
C TYR A 69 -14.09 3.23 -10.83
N MET A 70 -14.17 3.03 -9.50
CA MET A 70 -15.14 2.10 -8.91
C MET A 70 -16.58 2.52 -9.20
N PHE A 71 -16.88 3.82 -9.20
CA PHE A 71 -18.22 4.36 -9.52
C PHE A 71 -18.50 4.49 -11.02
N ARG A 72 -17.47 4.53 -11.88
CA ARG A 72 -17.61 4.69 -13.34
C ARG A 72 -17.65 3.37 -14.11
N GLY A 73 -17.74 2.25 -13.42
CA GLY A 73 -17.68 0.91 -14.00
C GLY A 73 -16.31 0.29 -13.79
N SER A 74 -16.24 -0.62 -12.83
CA SER A 74 -15.04 -1.38 -12.49
C SER A 74 -15.32 -2.88 -12.53
N THR A 75 -14.37 -3.63 -13.05
CA THR A 75 -14.46 -5.10 -13.14
C THR A 75 -14.30 -5.73 -11.75
N ALA A 76 -14.77 -6.97 -11.56
CA ALA A 76 -14.60 -7.68 -10.28
C ALA A 76 -13.12 -7.74 -9.81
N PRO A 77 -12.12 -8.02 -10.67
CA PRO A 77 -10.71 -7.98 -10.29
C PRO A 77 -10.24 -6.61 -9.78
N GLU A 78 -10.63 -5.53 -10.46
CA GLU A 78 -10.28 -4.16 -10.07
C GLU A 78 -10.91 -3.79 -8.72
N LYS A 79 -12.16 -4.20 -8.46
CA LYS A 79 -12.82 -4.01 -7.16
C LYS A 79 -12.08 -4.74 -6.04
N THR A 80 -11.71 -6.00 -6.25
CA THR A 80 -10.94 -6.77 -5.26
C THR A 80 -9.59 -6.12 -4.98
N HIS A 81 -8.90 -5.65 -6.03
CA HIS A 81 -7.64 -4.92 -5.88
C HIS A 81 -7.82 -3.65 -5.03
N PHE A 82 -8.86 -2.85 -5.29
CA PHE A 82 -9.17 -1.65 -4.53
C PHE A 82 -9.39 -1.96 -3.04
N TRP A 83 -10.24 -2.94 -2.71
CA TRP A 83 -10.55 -3.25 -1.32
C TRP A 83 -9.36 -3.79 -0.54
N LEU A 84 -8.57 -4.70 -1.13
CA LEU A 84 -7.35 -5.21 -0.48
C LEU A 84 -6.33 -4.09 -0.23
N SER A 85 -6.15 -3.21 -1.21
CA SER A 85 -5.26 -2.06 -1.08
C SER A 85 -5.76 -1.06 -0.03
N LEU A 86 -7.07 -0.84 0.05
CA LEU A 86 -7.67 0.03 1.06
C LEU A 86 -7.47 -0.53 2.48
N VAL A 87 -7.70 -1.82 2.68
CA VAL A 87 -7.44 -2.48 3.98
C VAL A 87 -5.96 -2.37 4.35
N ALA A 88 -5.05 -2.59 3.40
CA ALA A 88 -3.62 -2.43 3.64
C ALA A 88 -3.26 -1.00 4.05
N ILE A 89 -3.85 0.02 3.41
CA ILE A 89 -3.62 1.43 3.78
C ILE A 89 -4.14 1.74 5.18
N ILE A 90 -5.31 1.21 5.56
CA ILE A 90 -5.85 1.38 6.92
C ILE A 90 -4.90 0.77 7.95
N LEU A 91 -4.34 -0.42 7.69
CA LEU A 91 -3.34 -1.04 8.56
C LEU A 91 -2.03 -0.25 8.59
N ALA A 92 -1.60 0.33 7.47
CA ALA A 92 -0.41 1.17 7.42
C ALA A 92 -0.60 2.48 8.22
N ILE A 93 -1.80 3.07 8.21
CA ILE A 93 -2.16 4.20 9.08
C ILE A 93 -2.06 3.79 10.55
N ALA A 94 -2.62 2.63 10.92
CA ALA A 94 -2.50 2.10 12.28
C ALA A 94 -1.02 1.90 12.65
N ASN A 95 -0.20 1.39 11.72
CA ASN A 95 1.22 1.20 11.93
C ASN A 95 1.98 2.53 12.12
N ALA A 96 1.59 3.59 11.43
CA ALA A 96 2.15 4.92 11.62
C ALA A 96 1.89 5.43 13.06
N PHE A 97 0.69 5.22 13.60
CA PHE A 97 0.39 5.55 15.00
C PHE A 97 1.18 4.71 16.00
N ILE A 98 1.43 3.43 15.70
CA ILE A 98 2.30 2.58 16.53
C ILE A 98 3.72 3.14 16.54
N HIS A 99 4.23 3.61 15.39
CA HIS A 99 5.53 4.28 15.28
C HIS A 99 5.63 5.64 15.96
N SER A 100 4.51 6.31 16.23
CA SER A 100 4.49 7.54 17.02
C SER A 100 4.65 7.30 18.53
N ARG A 101 4.61 6.05 18.98
CA ARG A 101 4.88 5.68 20.38
C ARG A 101 6.39 5.69 20.64
N ASP A 102 6.77 5.53 21.89
CA ASP A 102 8.17 5.32 22.27
C ASP A 102 8.81 4.20 21.43
N ALA A 103 10.06 4.40 21.01
CA ALA A 103 10.77 3.49 20.11
C ALA A 103 10.90 2.06 20.69
N TYR A 104 10.83 1.85 21.99
CA TYR A 104 10.84 0.49 22.56
C TYR A 104 9.45 -0.16 22.55
N ALA A 105 8.37 0.62 22.45
CA ALA A 105 6.98 0.14 22.49
C ALA A 105 6.41 -0.25 21.10
N VAL A 106 7.13 0.00 20.02
CA VAL A 106 6.74 -0.36 18.64
C VAL A 106 6.81 -1.86 18.38
N VAL A 107 7.79 -2.58 18.95
CA VAL A 107 7.99 -4.02 18.71
C VAL A 107 7.17 -4.83 19.73
N PRO A 108 6.51 -5.94 19.33
CA PRO A 108 6.49 -6.57 18.00
C PRO A 108 5.37 -6.10 17.06
N THR A 109 4.48 -5.23 17.55
CA THR A 109 3.25 -4.82 16.86
C THR A 109 3.51 -4.15 15.51
N ALA A 110 4.51 -3.28 15.42
CA ALA A 110 4.90 -2.59 14.20
C ALA A 110 5.25 -3.56 13.07
N THR A 111 6.11 -4.54 13.38
CA THR A 111 6.56 -5.57 12.43
C THR A 111 5.40 -6.46 11.98
N LEU A 112 4.47 -6.81 12.87
CA LEU A 112 3.28 -7.57 12.50
C LEU A 112 2.39 -6.77 11.53
N LEU A 113 2.14 -5.50 11.82
CA LEU A 113 1.33 -4.64 10.96
C LEU A 113 1.97 -4.44 9.59
N SER A 114 3.27 -4.14 9.52
CA SER A 114 3.97 -3.99 8.23
C SER A 114 3.99 -5.29 7.43
N THR A 115 4.11 -6.45 8.09
CA THR A 115 3.97 -7.76 7.43
C THR A 115 2.59 -7.91 6.77
N LEU A 116 1.51 -7.60 7.51
CA LEU A 116 0.14 -7.70 6.99
C LEU A 116 -0.10 -6.75 5.82
N VAL A 117 0.40 -5.51 5.92
CA VAL A 117 0.32 -4.51 4.84
C VAL A 117 0.96 -5.03 3.56
N VAL A 118 2.20 -5.55 3.66
CA VAL A 118 2.93 -6.08 2.50
C VAL A 118 2.19 -7.27 1.88
N ILE A 119 1.75 -8.23 2.70
CA ILE A 119 1.02 -9.42 2.21
C ILE A 119 -0.25 -9.00 1.47
N LEU A 120 -1.05 -8.09 2.03
CA LEU A 120 -2.30 -7.64 1.41
C LEU A 120 -2.06 -6.95 0.06
N LEU A 121 -1.05 -6.09 -0.03
CA LEU A 121 -0.72 -5.41 -1.29
C LEU A 121 -0.17 -6.38 -2.34
N LEU A 122 0.65 -7.36 -1.93
CA LEU A 122 1.11 -8.41 -2.84
C LEU A 122 -0.07 -9.24 -3.36
N LEU A 123 -0.98 -9.67 -2.49
CA LEU A 123 -2.19 -10.39 -2.89
C LEU A 123 -3.08 -9.56 -3.83
N ALA A 124 -3.23 -8.25 -3.55
CA ALA A 124 -3.97 -7.33 -4.41
C ALA A 124 -3.39 -7.31 -5.84
N ASN A 125 -2.08 -7.08 -5.95
CA ASN A 125 -1.39 -6.97 -7.23
C ASN A 125 -1.34 -8.30 -8.00
N VAL A 126 -0.99 -9.39 -7.31
CA VAL A 126 -0.89 -10.73 -7.92
C VAL A 126 -2.25 -11.18 -8.44
N GLN A 127 -3.34 -11.04 -7.66
CA GLN A 127 -4.65 -11.47 -8.13
C GLN A 127 -5.12 -10.64 -9.34
N LEU A 128 -4.83 -9.34 -9.35
CA LEU A 128 -5.17 -8.48 -10.49
C LEU A 128 -4.40 -8.90 -11.74
N ALA A 129 -3.09 -9.12 -11.63
CA ALA A 129 -2.23 -9.56 -12.73
C ALA A 129 -2.67 -10.92 -13.31
N LEU A 130 -2.98 -11.89 -12.43
CA LEU A 130 -3.45 -13.22 -12.85
C LEU A 130 -4.79 -13.14 -13.59
N ARG A 131 -5.74 -12.33 -13.12
CA ARG A 131 -7.06 -12.21 -13.75
C ARG A 131 -7.02 -11.41 -15.05
N GLN A 132 -6.10 -10.45 -15.18
CA GLN A 132 -5.87 -9.74 -16.44
C GLN A 132 -5.31 -10.65 -17.53
N ARG A 133 -4.52 -11.67 -17.16
CA ARG A 133 -4.00 -12.67 -18.11
C ARG A 133 -5.10 -13.58 -18.67
N THR A 134 -6.13 -13.88 -17.88
CA THR A 134 -7.18 -14.84 -18.23
C THR A 134 -8.41 -14.24 -18.92
N ALA A 135 -8.47 -12.90 -19.06
CA ALA A 135 -9.64 -12.14 -19.52
C ALA A 135 -9.41 -11.48 -20.89
#